data_AF-A0A7Y5RRS0-F1
#
_entry.id   AF-A0A7Y5RRS0-F1
#
_cell.length_a   1.000
_cell.length_b   1.000
_cell.length_c   1.000
_cell.angle_alpha   90.00
_cell.angle_beta   90.00
_cell.angle_gamma   90.00
#
_symmetry.space_group_name_H-M   'P 1'
#
loop_
_entity.id
_entity.type
_entity.pdbx_description
1 polymer ?
#
loop_
_entity_poly.entity_id
_entity_poly.type
_entity_poly.pdbx_seq_one_letter_code
_entity_poly.pdbx_strand_id
1 'polypeptide(L)'
;EIVLEGYVPVDEKRREGPYGDHTGFYSLADDYWVFHVTAITMRANPIYQSTMVGPPPQEDHHITDAIERLFLPLMKQPLPEVIDYRLPHEGVAHNLMLTKIKKEYPGQGRKVAHAVWGLGQAMFTKLICVSDTSAPDINSYQTYARHIARNLDVSRDLEFVIGPTETLDHATRALHFGSKVAIDMTRHFPGEPQRASVPFASDTPGDDELLAALKRELPSVTALNTPFKGEDRHLTFIALDKSRGQNARQVIAAMWRCFPDLPCAQRVIVYDAAENLRDLSRLTWIGLSHIDPERDVHFDITLDDHDGMKRPRRHPRRIGVDCTTKTAADGFTREWPTEQTYPAAVVQRANALLKKVGLL
;
A
#
# COMPACT_ATOMS: atom_id res chain seq x y z
N GLU A 1 -25.38 -24.17 13.69
CA GLU A 1 -24.95 -24.41 15.08
C GLU A 1 -25.67 -23.52 16.08
N ILE A 2 -25.49 -22.20 16.00
CA ILE A 2 -26.10 -21.20 16.90
C ILE A 2 -26.62 -20.04 16.04
N VAL A 3 -27.83 -19.55 16.30
CA VAL A 3 -28.48 -18.42 15.64
C VAL A 3 -28.92 -17.43 16.71
N LEU A 4 -28.61 -16.15 16.50
CA LEU A 4 -29.07 -15.05 17.35
C LEU A 4 -30.18 -14.30 16.60
N GLU A 5 -31.37 -14.23 17.18
CA GLU A 5 -32.54 -13.57 16.62
C GLU A 5 -32.84 -12.29 17.42
N GLY A 6 -33.23 -11.21 16.74
CA GLY A 6 -33.35 -9.92 17.40
C GLY A 6 -33.65 -8.76 16.46
N TYR A 7 -33.38 -7.55 16.92
CA TYR A 7 -33.56 -6.32 16.15
C TYR A 7 -32.46 -5.29 16.45
N VAL A 8 -32.29 -4.33 15.54
CA VAL A 8 -31.32 -3.23 15.66
C VAL A 8 -32.08 -1.91 15.66
N PRO A 9 -32.25 -1.23 16.82
CA PRO A 9 -32.84 0.10 16.88
C PRO A 9 -31.96 1.11 16.15
N VAL A 10 -32.55 1.96 15.31
CA VAL A 10 -31.81 2.95 14.51
C VAL A 10 -31.26 4.11 15.34
N ASP A 11 -31.86 4.35 16.50
CA ASP A 11 -31.59 5.45 17.44
C ASP A 11 -30.71 5.03 18.63
N GLU A 12 -30.42 3.73 18.77
CA GLU A 12 -29.56 3.23 19.82
C GLU A 12 -28.18 2.83 19.30
N LYS A 13 -27.17 3.58 19.75
CA LYS A 13 -25.77 3.28 19.49
C LYS A 13 -24.98 3.06 20.77
N ARG A 14 -23.89 2.31 20.66
CA ARG A 14 -22.87 2.15 21.70
C ARG A 14 -21.48 2.20 21.08
N ARG A 15 -20.52 2.65 21.88
CA ARG A 15 -19.11 2.65 21.51
C ARG A 15 -18.62 1.21 21.36
N GLU A 16 -18.16 0.88 20.17
CA GLU A 16 -17.41 -0.35 19.86
C GLU A 16 -15.92 -0.01 19.81
N GLY A 17 -15.09 -1.00 20.10
CA GLY A 17 -13.65 -0.89 20.01
C GLY A 17 -12.97 -0.15 21.18
N PRO A 18 -11.64 0.10 21.08
CA PRO A 18 -10.81 -0.27 19.93
C PRO A 18 -10.69 -1.80 19.77
N TYR A 19 -10.63 -2.27 18.54
CA TYR A 19 -10.55 -3.70 18.22
C TYR A 19 -9.49 -3.96 17.14
N GLY A 20 -8.80 -5.09 17.23
CA GLY A 20 -7.83 -5.48 16.21
C GLY A 20 -8.52 -5.98 14.95
N ASP A 21 -8.24 -5.38 13.79
CA ASP A 21 -8.89 -5.70 12.52
C ASP A 21 -7.94 -6.36 11.49
N HIS A 22 -8.47 -6.76 10.34
CA HIS A 22 -7.71 -7.36 9.24
C HIS A 22 -6.63 -6.44 8.65
N THR A 23 -6.71 -5.13 8.92
CA THR A 23 -5.66 -4.19 8.53
C THR A 23 -4.35 -4.46 9.27
N GLY A 24 -4.40 -5.20 10.39
CA GLY A 24 -3.30 -5.47 11.31
C GLY A 24 -3.06 -4.36 12.33
N PHE A 25 -3.93 -3.34 12.37
CA PHE A 25 -3.92 -2.26 13.36
C PHE A 25 -5.16 -2.33 14.24
N TYR A 26 -5.11 -1.67 15.39
CA TYR A 26 -6.31 -1.45 16.20
C TYR A 26 -7.18 -0.37 15.56
N SER A 27 -8.37 -0.74 15.12
CA SER A 27 -9.37 0.20 14.64
C SER A 27 -9.76 1.17 15.74
N LEU A 28 -9.99 2.43 15.35
CA LEU A 28 -10.43 3.48 16.27
C LEU A 28 -11.83 3.17 16.79
N ALA A 29 -12.10 3.52 18.04
CA ALA A 29 -13.39 3.27 18.66
C ALA A 29 -14.46 4.22 18.09
N ASP A 30 -15.61 3.69 17.66
CA ASP A 30 -16.72 4.47 17.08
C ASP A 30 -18.09 3.97 17.54
N ASP A 31 -19.15 4.76 17.32
CA ASP A 31 -20.51 4.45 17.77
C ASP A 31 -21.30 3.67 16.71
N TYR A 32 -21.54 2.39 17.00
CA TYR A 32 -22.29 1.45 16.15
C TYR A 32 -23.64 1.10 16.76
N TRP A 33 -24.57 0.63 15.92
CA TRP A 33 -25.90 0.24 16.36
C TRP A 33 -25.90 -1.02 17.23
N VAL A 34 -26.75 -1.04 18.26
CA VAL A 34 -26.86 -2.17 19.18
C VAL A 34 -27.78 -3.24 18.60
N PHE A 35 -27.30 -4.49 18.54
CA PHE A 35 -28.16 -5.63 18.25
C PHE A 35 -28.77 -6.20 19.53
N HIS A 36 -30.10 -6.10 19.65
CA HIS A 36 -30.88 -6.64 20.77
C HIS A 36 -31.31 -8.07 20.48
N VAL A 37 -30.68 -9.02 21.14
CA VAL A 37 -31.01 -10.45 21.02
C VAL A 37 -32.29 -10.74 21.79
N THR A 38 -33.32 -11.21 21.11
CA THR A 38 -34.61 -11.63 21.69
C THR A 38 -34.73 -13.16 21.81
N ALA A 39 -33.99 -13.92 21.00
CA ALA A 39 -33.93 -15.37 21.10
C ALA A 39 -32.56 -15.91 20.63
N ILE A 40 -32.18 -17.06 21.16
CA ILE A 40 -31.02 -17.83 20.70
C ILE A 40 -31.51 -19.23 20.36
N THR A 41 -31.41 -19.63 19.10
CA THR A 41 -31.78 -20.97 18.64
C THR A 41 -30.53 -21.75 18.23
N MET A 42 -30.43 -23.00 18.66
CA MET A 42 -29.21 -23.81 18.45
C MET A 42 -29.51 -25.30 18.35
N ARG A 43 -28.57 -26.04 17.74
CA ARG A 43 -28.60 -27.51 17.77
C ARG A 43 -28.35 -28.02 19.20
N ALA A 44 -28.71 -29.27 19.49
CA ALA A 44 -28.53 -29.88 20.83
C ALA A 44 -27.07 -29.95 21.31
N ASN A 45 -26.11 -30.08 20.39
CA ASN A 45 -24.67 -30.05 20.68
C ASN A 45 -23.97 -29.12 19.67
N PRO A 46 -24.09 -27.79 19.85
CA PRO A 46 -23.67 -26.83 18.85
C PRO A 46 -22.17 -26.58 18.91
N ILE A 47 -21.55 -26.39 17.73
CA ILE A 47 -20.17 -25.92 17.61
C ILE A 47 -20.16 -24.38 17.50
N TYR A 48 -19.41 -23.71 18.38
CA TYR A 48 -19.16 -22.27 18.24
C TYR A 48 -18.03 -22.04 17.23
N GLN A 49 -18.41 -21.63 16.01
CA GLN A 49 -17.46 -21.26 14.96
C GLN A 49 -17.02 -19.80 15.18
N SER A 50 -15.71 -19.58 15.26
CA SER A 50 -15.12 -18.25 15.45
C SER A 50 -13.86 -18.14 14.62
N THR A 51 -13.53 -16.91 14.25
CA THR A 51 -12.26 -16.55 13.61
C THR A 51 -11.60 -15.41 14.38
N MET A 52 -10.37 -15.08 14.01
CA MET A 52 -9.64 -13.91 14.46
C MET A 52 -9.04 -13.21 13.25
N VAL A 53 -8.97 -11.89 13.32
CA VAL A 53 -8.33 -11.04 12.31
C VAL A 53 -7.12 -10.36 12.94
N GLY A 54 -6.23 -9.85 12.08
CA GLY A 54 -4.96 -9.26 12.51
C GLY A 54 -3.99 -9.12 11.36
N PRO A 55 -2.69 -8.93 11.64
CA PRO A 55 -1.68 -8.80 10.61
C PRO A 55 -1.66 -10.02 9.68
N PRO A 56 -1.52 -9.80 8.36
CA PRO A 56 -1.46 -10.87 7.36
C PRO A 56 -0.42 -11.96 7.68
N PRO A 57 -0.67 -13.25 7.33
CA PRO A 57 -1.94 -13.83 6.90
C PRO A 57 -2.79 -14.36 8.10
N GLN A 58 -4.11 -14.26 7.97
CA GLN A 58 -5.16 -14.84 8.84
C GLN A 58 -6.22 -15.53 7.96
N GLU A 59 -7.26 -16.14 8.54
CA GLU A 59 -8.28 -16.92 7.79
C GLU A 59 -8.97 -16.12 6.67
N ASP A 60 -9.23 -14.84 6.90
CA ASP A 60 -9.77 -13.86 5.95
C ASP A 60 -8.94 -13.71 4.66
N HIS A 61 -7.64 -14.02 4.70
CA HIS A 61 -6.78 -14.00 3.52
C HIS A 61 -7.17 -15.12 2.54
N HIS A 62 -7.42 -16.33 3.04
CA HIS A 62 -7.88 -17.44 2.20
C HIS A 62 -9.31 -17.22 1.69
N ILE A 63 -10.14 -16.51 2.46
CA ILE A 63 -11.45 -16.05 1.99
C ILE A 63 -11.28 -15.05 0.83
N THR A 64 -10.30 -14.14 0.93
CA THR A 64 -9.96 -13.18 -0.13
C THR A 64 -9.52 -13.91 -1.40
N ASP A 65 -8.64 -14.92 -1.32
CA ASP A 65 -8.23 -15.73 -2.47
C ASP A 65 -9.45 -16.32 -3.23
N ALA A 66 -10.43 -16.85 -2.47
CA ALA A 66 -11.66 -17.39 -3.04
C ALA A 66 -12.53 -16.30 -3.68
N ILE A 67 -12.70 -15.16 -3.00
CA ILE A 67 -13.41 -13.99 -3.53
C ILE A 67 -12.80 -13.57 -4.86
N GLU A 68 -11.47 -13.52 -4.97
CA GLU A 68 -10.84 -13.10 -6.21
C GLU A 68 -11.29 -13.96 -7.41
N ARG A 69 -11.30 -15.28 -7.23
CA ARG A 69 -11.68 -16.24 -8.27
C ARG A 69 -13.17 -16.14 -8.61
N LEU A 70 -14.02 -15.96 -7.60
CA LEU A 70 -15.47 -15.82 -7.76
C LEU A 70 -15.85 -14.53 -8.50
N PHE A 71 -15.15 -13.43 -8.22
CA PHE A 71 -15.44 -12.12 -8.82
C PHE A 71 -14.72 -11.87 -10.15
N LEU A 72 -13.69 -12.64 -10.51
CA LEU A 72 -13.00 -12.48 -11.80
C LEU A 72 -13.94 -12.59 -13.01
N PRO A 73 -14.83 -13.58 -13.14
CA PRO A 73 -15.80 -13.62 -14.23
C PRO A 73 -16.73 -12.41 -14.25
N LEU A 74 -17.12 -11.90 -13.08
CA LEU A 74 -17.99 -10.72 -12.97
C LEU A 74 -17.26 -9.44 -13.39
N MET A 75 -15.99 -9.28 -13.02
CA MET A 75 -15.15 -8.16 -13.46
C MET A 75 -14.93 -8.18 -14.98
N LYS A 76 -14.82 -9.38 -15.59
CA LYS A 76 -14.66 -9.52 -17.03
C LYS A 76 -15.90 -9.15 -17.85
N GLN A 77 -17.09 -9.08 -17.24
CA GLN A 77 -18.30 -8.69 -17.97
C GLN A 77 -18.22 -7.26 -18.51
N PRO A 78 -17.94 -6.22 -17.69
CA PRO A 78 -17.70 -4.87 -18.19
C PRO A 78 -16.27 -4.65 -18.71
N LEU A 79 -15.30 -5.50 -18.32
CA LEU A 79 -13.88 -5.37 -18.67
C LEU A 79 -13.34 -6.66 -19.32
N PRO A 80 -13.78 -7.01 -20.54
CA PRO A 80 -13.38 -8.25 -21.20
C PRO A 80 -11.87 -8.32 -21.49
N GLU A 81 -11.17 -7.18 -21.48
CA GLU A 81 -9.71 -7.14 -21.59
C GLU A 81 -8.98 -7.67 -20.35
N VAL A 82 -9.63 -7.76 -19.19
CA VAL A 82 -9.00 -8.26 -17.96
C VAL A 82 -8.73 -9.75 -18.11
N ILE A 83 -7.47 -10.13 -17.98
CA ILE A 83 -7.03 -11.52 -18.02
C ILE A 83 -7.16 -12.11 -16.62
N ASP A 84 -6.63 -11.41 -15.62
CA ASP A 84 -6.59 -11.84 -14.23
C ASP A 84 -6.32 -10.65 -13.28
N TYR A 85 -6.62 -10.80 -11.99
CA TYR A 85 -6.21 -9.86 -10.95
C TYR A 85 -5.84 -10.58 -9.65
N ARG A 86 -5.06 -9.92 -8.79
CA ARG A 86 -4.68 -10.37 -7.44
C ARG A 86 -4.79 -9.23 -6.44
N LEU A 87 -5.10 -9.58 -5.21
CA LEU A 87 -5.15 -8.77 -4.00
C LEU A 87 -4.11 -9.34 -3.02
N PRO A 88 -2.82 -8.99 -3.19
CA PRO A 88 -1.76 -9.54 -2.34
C PRO A 88 -2.05 -9.33 -0.86
N HIS A 89 -1.65 -10.28 -0.01
CA HIS A 89 -1.85 -10.21 1.44
C HIS A 89 -1.16 -8.98 2.05
N GLU A 90 0.07 -8.74 1.61
CA GLU A 90 0.86 -7.55 1.92
C GLU A 90 0.19 -6.26 1.42
N GLY A 91 -0.79 -6.40 0.55
CA GLY A 91 -1.64 -5.34 0.03
C GLY A 91 -2.75 -4.91 0.99
N VAL A 92 -2.74 -5.33 2.27
CA VAL A 92 -3.86 -5.16 3.21
C VAL A 92 -5.16 -5.70 2.57
N ALA A 93 -5.05 -6.84 1.89
CA ALA A 93 -6.04 -7.37 0.95
C ALA A 93 -6.43 -6.36 -0.15
N HIS A 94 -7.41 -5.51 0.13
CA HIS A 94 -8.06 -4.66 -0.86
C HIS A 94 -7.31 -3.35 -1.17
N ASN A 95 -6.30 -2.94 -0.38
CA ASN A 95 -5.55 -1.69 -0.65
C ASN A 95 -4.66 -1.78 -1.90
N LEU A 96 -4.21 -2.97 -2.29
CA LEU A 96 -3.45 -3.18 -3.53
C LEU A 96 -4.16 -4.18 -4.45
N MET A 97 -4.44 -3.75 -5.68
CA MET A 97 -4.84 -4.65 -6.76
C MET A 97 -3.78 -4.69 -7.85
N LEU A 98 -3.32 -5.90 -8.17
CA LEU A 98 -2.52 -6.17 -9.36
C LEU A 98 -3.47 -6.66 -10.46
N THR A 99 -3.54 -5.98 -11.59
CA THR A 99 -4.44 -6.33 -12.70
C THR A 99 -3.64 -6.59 -13.96
N LYS A 100 -3.90 -7.73 -14.63
CA LYS A 100 -3.29 -8.07 -15.92
C LYS A 100 -4.33 -7.97 -17.03
N ILE A 101 -4.01 -7.25 -18.11
CA ILE A 101 -4.92 -6.99 -19.21
C ILE A 101 -4.35 -7.42 -20.57
N LYS A 102 -5.22 -7.65 -21.54
CA LYS A 102 -4.84 -7.70 -22.95
C LYS A 102 -4.94 -6.28 -23.54
N LYS A 103 -3.83 -5.55 -23.55
CA LYS A 103 -3.77 -4.17 -24.06
C LYS A 103 -3.84 -4.11 -25.58
N GLU A 104 -4.81 -3.35 -26.10
CA GLU A 104 -5.13 -3.21 -27.53
C GLU A 104 -5.17 -1.76 -28.02
N TYR A 105 -5.19 -0.75 -27.14
CA TYR A 105 -5.19 0.67 -27.51
C TYR A 105 -4.53 1.58 -26.44
N PRO A 106 -4.13 2.82 -26.80
CA PRO A 106 -3.50 3.74 -25.85
C PRO A 106 -4.44 4.14 -24.71
N GLY A 107 -3.92 4.22 -23.48
CA GLY A 107 -4.69 4.63 -22.28
C GLY A 107 -5.59 3.56 -21.67
N GLN A 108 -5.58 2.33 -22.21
CA GLN A 108 -6.45 1.25 -21.72
C GLN A 108 -6.18 0.85 -20.26
N GLY A 109 -4.92 0.94 -19.79
CA GLY A 109 -4.59 0.64 -18.39
C GLY A 109 -5.34 1.57 -17.42
N ARG A 110 -5.35 2.87 -17.73
CA ARG A 110 -6.10 3.89 -16.99
C ARG A 110 -7.61 3.68 -17.04
N LYS A 111 -8.18 3.33 -18.20
CA LYS A 111 -9.60 2.94 -18.33
C LYS A 111 -9.95 1.82 -17.33
N VAL A 112 -9.12 0.79 -17.25
CA VAL A 112 -9.35 -0.34 -16.34
C VAL A 112 -9.27 0.10 -14.88
N ALA A 113 -8.30 0.93 -14.50
CA ALA A 113 -8.22 1.47 -13.13
C ALA A 113 -9.47 2.27 -12.74
N HIS A 114 -9.96 3.17 -13.61
CA HIS A 114 -11.21 3.92 -13.37
C HIS A 114 -12.43 3.01 -13.26
N ALA A 115 -12.50 1.96 -14.08
CA ALA A 115 -13.58 1.00 -13.98
C ALA A 115 -13.53 0.24 -12.66
N VAL A 116 -12.35 -0.22 -12.20
CA VAL A 116 -12.18 -0.85 -10.88
C VAL A 116 -12.64 0.09 -9.76
N TRP A 117 -12.26 1.37 -9.81
CA TRP A 117 -12.74 2.35 -8.84
C TRP A 117 -14.25 2.63 -8.89
N GLY A 118 -14.93 2.22 -9.97
CA GLY A 118 -16.39 2.27 -10.11
C GLY A 118 -17.11 0.97 -9.72
N LEU A 119 -16.40 -0.10 -9.35
CA LEU A 119 -16.97 -1.44 -9.13
C LEU A 119 -17.12 -1.79 -7.66
N GLY A 120 -18.33 -1.70 -7.12
CA GLY A 120 -18.72 -2.29 -5.83
C GLY A 120 -17.70 -2.04 -4.71
N GLN A 121 -17.23 -3.10 -4.06
CA GLN A 121 -16.22 -2.99 -2.98
C GLN A 121 -14.79 -2.72 -3.50
N ALA A 122 -14.49 -2.98 -4.78
CA ALA A 122 -13.19 -2.65 -5.36
C ALA A 122 -12.95 -1.14 -5.49
N MET A 123 -14.01 -0.32 -5.30
CA MET A 123 -13.87 1.14 -5.21
C MET A 123 -12.92 1.61 -4.11
N PHE A 124 -12.71 0.78 -3.07
CA PHE A 124 -11.81 1.10 -1.97
C PHE A 124 -10.33 0.87 -2.28
N THR A 125 -9.98 0.23 -3.41
CA THR A 125 -8.59 -0.08 -3.72
C THR A 125 -7.73 1.17 -3.85
N LYS A 126 -6.80 1.32 -2.92
CA LYS A 126 -5.92 2.49 -2.77
C LYS A 126 -4.86 2.59 -3.88
N LEU A 127 -4.26 1.46 -4.24
CA LEU A 127 -3.24 1.33 -5.27
C LEU A 127 -3.65 0.26 -6.28
N ILE A 128 -3.80 0.66 -7.55
CA ILE A 128 -4.04 -0.28 -8.65
C ILE A 128 -2.79 -0.32 -9.53
N CYS A 129 -2.17 -1.47 -9.70
CA CYS A 129 -1.12 -1.66 -10.69
C CYS A 129 -1.67 -2.43 -11.89
N VAL A 130 -1.78 -1.76 -13.04
CA VAL A 130 -2.25 -2.39 -14.28
C VAL A 130 -1.05 -2.77 -15.16
N SER A 131 -0.97 -4.03 -15.56
CA SER A 131 0.05 -4.56 -16.46
C SER A 131 -0.59 -5.30 -17.63
N ASP A 132 0.19 -5.62 -18.66
CA ASP A 132 -0.30 -6.42 -19.80
C ASP A 132 0.44 -7.75 -19.94
N THR A 133 0.15 -8.47 -21.03
CA THR A 133 0.73 -9.78 -21.34
C THR A 133 2.26 -9.81 -21.45
N SER A 134 2.93 -8.67 -21.66
CA SER A 134 4.39 -8.58 -21.67
C SER A 134 5.02 -8.52 -20.28
N ALA A 135 4.23 -8.23 -19.24
CA ALA A 135 4.71 -8.21 -17.87
C ALA A 135 4.88 -9.63 -17.30
N PRO A 136 5.70 -9.80 -16.24
CA PRO A 136 5.84 -11.05 -15.52
C PRO A 136 4.51 -11.63 -15.02
N ASP A 137 4.57 -12.85 -14.49
CA ASP A 137 3.43 -13.45 -13.81
C ASP A 137 3.01 -12.60 -12.59
N ILE A 138 1.72 -12.26 -12.49
CA ILE A 138 1.16 -11.47 -11.39
C ILE A 138 1.16 -12.23 -10.06
N ASN A 139 1.34 -13.56 -10.08
CA ASN A 139 1.51 -14.38 -8.89
C ASN A 139 2.96 -14.35 -8.35
N SER A 140 3.91 -13.84 -9.14
CA SER A 140 5.32 -13.76 -8.76
C SER A 140 5.65 -12.38 -8.17
N TYR A 141 5.15 -12.09 -6.97
CA TYR A 141 5.16 -10.74 -6.38
C TYR A 141 6.53 -10.06 -6.36
N GLN A 142 7.60 -10.77 -5.98
CA GLN A 142 8.94 -10.17 -5.97
C GLN A 142 9.45 -9.81 -7.37
N THR A 143 9.19 -10.67 -8.36
CA THR A 143 9.53 -10.41 -9.76
C THR A 143 8.69 -9.25 -10.33
N TYR A 144 7.42 -9.17 -9.93
CA TYR A 144 6.52 -8.10 -10.33
C TYR A 144 6.93 -6.75 -9.70
N ALA A 145 7.24 -6.71 -8.41
CA ALA A 145 7.74 -5.52 -7.71
C ALA A 145 9.05 -5.01 -8.34
N ARG A 146 9.96 -5.93 -8.68
CA ARG A 146 11.18 -5.63 -9.44
C ARG A 146 10.87 -5.05 -10.82
N HIS A 147 9.86 -5.58 -11.53
CA HIS A 147 9.41 -5.06 -12.81
C HIS A 147 8.88 -3.62 -12.70
N ILE A 148 8.07 -3.32 -11.66
CA ILE A 148 7.61 -1.95 -11.38
C ILE A 148 8.81 -1.02 -11.13
N ALA A 149 9.68 -1.38 -10.18
CA ALA A 149 10.83 -0.56 -9.80
C ALA A 149 11.72 -0.21 -11.01
N ARG A 150 11.87 -1.16 -11.95
CA ARG A 150 12.66 -1.02 -13.17
C ARG A 150 12.01 -0.19 -14.26
N ASN A 151 10.70 -0.23 -14.39
CA ASN A 151 10.03 0.30 -15.58
C ASN A 151 9.22 1.56 -15.29
N LEU A 152 8.90 1.85 -14.03
CA LEU A 152 8.06 2.98 -13.65
C LEU A 152 8.65 4.29 -14.17
N ASP A 153 7.92 5.00 -15.01
CA ASP A 153 8.18 6.39 -15.36
C ASP A 153 7.19 7.29 -14.62
N VAL A 154 7.70 8.03 -13.64
CA VAL A 154 6.91 8.93 -12.77
C VAL A 154 6.15 9.99 -13.58
N SER A 155 6.69 10.40 -14.73
CA SER A 155 6.10 11.44 -15.58
C SER A 155 4.84 11.00 -16.33
N ARG A 156 4.67 9.69 -16.51
CA ARG A 156 3.70 9.08 -17.43
C ARG A 156 2.78 8.06 -16.77
N ASP A 157 3.33 7.22 -15.91
CA ASP A 157 2.71 5.96 -15.54
C ASP A 157 1.81 6.09 -14.30
N LEU A 158 1.73 7.27 -13.68
CA LEU A 158 0.93 7.51 -12.47
C LEU A 158 -0.34 8.29 -12.77
N GLU A 159 -1.43 7.90 -12.13
CA GLU A 159 -2.70 8.63 -12.14
C GLU A 159 -3.30 8.68 -10.74
N PHE A 160 -3.54 9.89 -10.23
CA PHE A 160 -4.11 10.12 -8.92
C PHE A 160 -5.58 10.47 -9.04
N VAL A 161 -6.39 9.93 -8.14
CA VAL A 161 -7.81 10.28 -8.01
C VAL A 161 -8.16 10.51 -6.55
N ILE A 162 -9.24 11.24 -6.31
CA ILE A 162 -9.84 11.40 -4.99
C ILE A 162 -11.21 10.72 -5.00
N GLY A 163 -11.56 10.01 -3.94
CA GLY A 163 -12.84 9.30 -3.86
C GLY A 163 -13.07 8.54 -2.56
N PRO A 164 -14.05 7.62 -2.51
CA PRO A 164 -14.45 6.92 -1.30
C PRO A 164 -13.37 5.98 -0.80
N THR A 165 -13.06 5.98 0.48
CA THR A 165 -12.07 5.07 1.11
C THR A 165 -12.73 4.17 2.13
N GLU A 166 -12.05 3.09 2.49
CA GLU A 166 -12.54 2.15 3.49
C GLU A 166 -12.57 2.80 4.88
N THR A 167 -13.50 2.37 5.74
CA THR A 167 -13.78 2.92 7.08
C THR A 167 -12.58 2.81 8.01
N LEU A 168 -11.87 1.69 7.95
CA LEU A 168 -10.74 1.31 8.79
C LEU A 168 -9.40 1.81 8.24
N ASP A 169 -9.41 2.49 7.08
CA ASP A 169 -8.23 3.16 6.53
C ASP A 169 -7.86 4.39 7.38
N HIS A 170 -7.02 4.14 8.38
CA HIS A 170 -6.54 5.15 9.31
C HIS A 170 -5.65 6.20 8.64
N ALA A 171 -4.99 5.89 7.53
CA ALA A 171 -4.10 6.84 6.87
C ALA A 171 -4.86 7.95 6.12
N THR A 172 -6.13 7.77 5.83
CA THR A 172 -6.93 8.78 5.10
C THR A 172 -7.10 10.05 5.91
N ARG A 173 -7.14 11.19 5.23
CA ARG A 173 -7.30 12.50 5.90
C ARG A 173 -8.69 12.70 6.52
N ALA A 174 -9.70 12.01 5.98
CA ALA A 174 -11.08 12.10 6.41
C ALA A 174 -11.72 10.70 6.36
N LEU A 175 -12.70 10.49 7.24
CA LEU A 175 -13.45 9.24 7.26
C LEU A 175 -14.16 9.04 5.92
N HIS A 176 -13.97 7.87 5.31
CA HIS A 176 -14.53 7.47 4.02
C HIS A 176 -14.12 8.32 2.81
N PHE A 177 -13.14 9.23 2.93
CA PHE A 177 -12.72 10.09 1.83
C PHE A 177 -11.22 10.34 1.82
N GLY A 178 -10.59 10.02 0.69
CA GLY A 178 -9.15 10.16 0.52
C GLY A 178 -8.73 9.98 -0.93
N SER A 179 -7.42 9.86 -1.12
CA SER A 179 -6.83 9.73 -2.45
C SER A 179 -6.44 8.29 -2.79
N LYS A 180 -6.27 8.01 -4.08
CA LYS A 180 -5.87 6.73 -4.65
C LYS A 180 -4.92 6.98 -5.80
N VAL A 181 -4.16 5.96 -6.17
CA VAL A 181 -3.24 6.04 -7.29
C VAL A 181 -3.28 4.77 -8.14
N ALA A 182 -3.24 4.94 -9.45
CA ALA A 182 -3.01 3.86 -10.39
C ALA A 182 -1.59 3.97 -10.96
N ILE A 183 -0.98 2.81 -11.17
CA ILE A 183 0.30 2.65 -11.86
C ILE A 183 0.06 1.86 -13.14
N ASP A 184 0.18 2.53 -14.29
CA ASP A 184 0.08 1.92 -15.62
C ASP A 184 1.46 1.37 -16.04
N MET A 185 1.65 0.09 -15.76
CA MET A 185 2.83 -0.68 -16.12
C MET A 185 2.69 -1.40 -17.47
N THR A 186 1.65 -1.10 -18.25
CA THR A 186 1.50 -1.68 -19.57
C THR A 186 2.61 -1.22 -20.54
N ARG A 187 2.85 -2.01 -21.57
CA ARG A 187 3.75 -1.68 -22.67
C ARG A 187 3.30 -0.40 -23.36
N HIS A 188 4.27 0.29 -23.96
CA HIS A 188 3.98 1.45 -24.80
C HIS A 188 3.09 1.07 -25.99
N PHE A 189 2.12 1.92 -26.29
CA PHE A 189 1.29 1.83 -27.48
C PHE A 189 1.49 3.09 -28.34
N PRO A 190 1.47 3.01 -29.69
CA PRO A 190 1.48 4.18 -30.54
C PRO A 190 0.42 5.22 -30.09
N GLY A 191 0.84 6.46 -29.90
CA GLY A 191 0.01 7.55 -29.37
C GLY A 191 0.23 7.86 -27.89
N GLU A 192 0.89 6.98 -27.13
CA GLU A 192 1.31 7.28 -25.76
C GLU A 192 2.68 7.97 -25.74
N PRO A 193 2.99 8.80 -24.72
CA PRO A 193 4.34 9.28 -24.50
C PRO A 193 5.29 8.10 -24.28
N GLN A 194 6.53 8.19 -24.76
CA GLN A 194 7.55 7.18 -24.52
C GLN A 194 8.11 7.34 -23.10
N ARG A 195 8.39 6.22 -22.42
CA ARG A 195 9.09 6.27 -21.13
C ARG A 195 10.48 6.87 -21.32
N ALA A 196 10.87 7.78 -20.43
CA ALA A 196 12.19 8.38 -20.42
C ALA A 196 13.28 7.31 -20.21
N SER A 197 14.37 7.42 -20.97
CA SER A 197 15.58 6.66 -20.69
C SER A 197 16.17 7.11 -19.37
N VAL A 198 16.65 6.16 -18.59
CA VAL A 198 17.35 6.41 -17.32
C VAL A 198 18.82 6.00 -17.45
N PRO A 199 19.73 6.67 -16.73
CA PRO A 199 21.10 6.20 -16.58
C PRO A 199 21.14 4.82 -15.90
N PHE A 200 22.15 4.02 -16.24
CA PHE A 200 22.36 2.69 -15.69
C PHE A 200 22.68 2.71 -14.18
N ALA A 201 22.32 1.64 -13.49
CA ALA A 201 22.47 1.51 -12.04
C ALA A 201 23.94 1.45 -11.55
N SER A 202 24.90 1.19 -12.44
CA SER A 202 26.33 1.02 -12.12
C SER A 202 26.97 2.23 -11.46
N ASP A 203 26.44 3.43 -11.68
CA ASP A 203 27.01 4.69 -11.18
C ASP A 203 26.54 5.03 -9.76
N THR A 204 25.80 4.12 -9.11
CA THR A 204 25.20 4.36 -7.79
C THR A 204 26.12 3.92 -6.63
N PRO A 205 26.45 4.83 -5.69
CA PRO A 205 27.23 4.53 -4.49
C PRO A 205 26.69 3.37 -3.65
N GLY A 206 27.57 2.76 -2.84
CA GLY A 206 27.22 1.74 -1.84
C GLY A 206 26.13 2.23 -0.87
N ASP A 207 25.29 1.32 -0.36
CA ASP A 207 24.25 1.70 0.62
C ASP A 207 24.86 2.40 1.85
N ASP A 208 26.02 1.94 2.32
CA ASP A 208 26.76 2.56 3.41
C ASP A 208 27.24 3.99 3.08
N GLU A 209 27.63 4.23 1.82
CA GLU A 209 28.07 5.55 1.36
C GLU A 209 26.88 6.51 1.22
N LEU A 210 25.76 6.04 0.65
CA LEU A 210 24.51 6.79 0.59
C LEU A 210 24.03 7.16 1.99
N LEU A 211 24.06 6.19 2.91
CA LEU A 211 23.66 6.37 4.31
C LEU A 211 24.56 7.36 5.03
N ALA A 212 25.88 7.26 4.87
CA ALA A 212 26.84 8.18 5.48
C ALA A 212 26.65 9.62 4.96
N ALA A 213 26.40 9.79 3.65
CA ALA A 213 26.14 11.08 3.06
C ALA A 213 24.86 11.73 3.62
N LEU A 214 23.76 10.97 3.68
CA LEU A 214 22.50 11.44 4.23
C LEU A 214 22.61 11.75 5.72
N LYS A 215 23.25 10.89 6.52
CA LYS A 215 23.42 11.09 7.97
C LYS A 215 24.21 12.35 8.33
N ARG A 216 25.13 12.81 7.46
CA ARG A 216 25.86 14.07 7.65
C ARG A 216 24.93 15.29 7.61
N GLU A 217 23.90 15.25 6.77
CA GLU A 217 22.93 16.33 6.64
C GLU A 217 21.74 16.15 7.59
N LEU A 218 21.28 14.91 7.74
CA LEU A 218 20.10 14.52 8.52
C LEU A 218 20.46 13.35 9.47
N PRO A 219 20.91 13.64 10.70
CA PRO A 219 21.26 12.62 11.69
C PRO A 219 20.09 11.69 12.10
N SER A 220 18.86 11.99 11.69
CA SER A 220 17.66 11.19 11.89
C SER A 220 17.51 10.02 10.94
N VAL A 221 18.25 9.99 9.83
CA VAL A 221 18.31 8.82 8.97
C VAL A 221 19.07 7.71 9.70
N THR A 222 18.44 6.56 9.93
CA THR A 222 19.05 5.47 10.72
C THR A 222 19.59 4.34 9.85
N ALA A 223 18.90 4.00 8.77
CA ALA A 223 19.25 2.94 7.83
C ALA A 223 18.84 3.30 6.39
N LEU A 224 19.43 2.61 5.43
CA LEU A 224 19.12 2.69 4.00
C LEU A 224 19.26 1.31 3.37
N ASN A 225 18.41 1.00 2.40
CA ASN A 225 18.51 -0.22 1.60
C ASN A 225 18.08 0.04 0.15
N THR A 226 18.86 -0.46 -0.81
CA THR A 226 18.48 -0.49 -2.23
C THR A 226 18.24 -1.94 -2.71
N PRO A 227 17.05 -2.52 -2.48
CA PRO A 227 16.80 -3.97 -2.63
C PRO A 227 16.98 -4.54 -4.04
N PHE A 228 17.01 -3.68 -5.07
CA PHE A 228 17.17 -4.08 -6.47
C PHE A 228 18.44 -3.49 -7.12
N LYS A 229 19.46 -3.17 -6.30
CA LYS A 229 20.72 -2.61 -6.78
C LYS A 229 21.40 -3.49 -7.81
N GLY A 230 21.94 -2.88 -8.87
CA GLY A 230 22.75 -3.55 -9.90
C GLY A 230 22.03 -3.79 -11.22
N GLU A 231 20.74 -3.46 -11.34
CA GLU A 231 19.97 -3.60 -12.58
C GLU A 231 19.10 -2.34 -12.83
N ASP A 232 19.67 -1.41 -13.60
CA ASP A 232 19.14 -0.27 -14.37
C ASP A 232 18.23 0.79 -13.70
N ARG A 233 17.43 0.51 -12.66
CA ARG A 233 16.74 1.54 -11.84
C ARG A 233 16.62 1.13 -10.39
N HIS A 234 16.88 2.07 -9.49
CA HIS A 234 16.83 1.84 -8.05
C HIS A 234 15.49 2.26 -7.45
N LEU A 235 15.05 1.44 -6.51
CA LEU A 235 14.12 1.79 -5.45
C LEU A 235 14.95 1.90 -4.19
N THR A 236 14.85 3.02 -3.47
CA THR A 236 15.64 3.28 -2.26
C THR A 236 14.71 3.40 -1.07
N PHE A 237 14.94 2.57 -0.07
CA PHE A 237 14.26 2.65 1.22
C PHE A 237 15.14 3.35 2.23
N ILE A 238 14.55 4.24 3.02
CA ILE A 238 15.25 5.01 4.05
C ILE A 238 14.46 4.90 5.35
N ALA A 239 15.14 4.59 6.45
CA ALA A 239 14.55 4.54 7.78
C ALA A 239 14.80 5.88 8.50
N LEU A 240 13.75 6.45 9.10
CA LEU A 240 13.75 7.76 9.73
C LEU A 240 13.34 7.67 11.21
N ASP A 241 14.18 8.23 12.08
CA ASP A 241 13.88 8.48 13.49
C ASP A 241 13.25 9.88 13.65
N LYS A 242 11.92 9.95 13.61
CA LYS A 242 11.15 11.20 13.73
C LYS A 242 11.33 11.90 15.08
N SER A 243 11.78 11.19 16.12
CA SER A 243 12.02 11.79 17.45
C SER A 243 13.13 12.85 17.43
N ARG A 244 13.97 12.85 16.38
CA ARG A 244 15.04 13.84 16.18
C ARG A 244 14.59 15.12 15.47
N GLY A 245 13.29 15.25 15.19
CA GLY A 245 12.65 16.49 14.75
C GLY A 245 12.56 16.68 13.24
N GLN A 246 13.09 15.76 12.43
CA GLN A 246 12.92 15.79 10.97
C GLN A 246 11.78 14.88 10.50
N ASN A 247 11.16 15.26 9.38
CA ASN A 247 10.10 14.48 8.73
C ASN A 247 10.56 13.85 7.41
N ALA A 248 9.74 12.95 6.86
CA ALA A 248 10.07 12.22 5.65
C ALA A 248 10.27 13.13 4.43
N ARG A 249 9.51 14.22 4.32
CA ARG A 249 9.65 15.20 3.23
C ARG A 249 11.05 15.83 3.22
N GLN A 250 11.63 16.12 4.38
CA GLN A 250 13.00 16.62 4.49
C GLN A 250 14.03 15.57 4.05
N VAL A 251 13.83 14.30 4.42
CA VAL A 251 14.67 13.16 3.99
C VAL A 251 14.64 12.98 2.48
N ILE A 252 13.45 12.98 1.88
CA ILE A 252 13.26 12.86 0.43
C ILE A 252 13.97 14.02 -0.29
N ALA A 253 13.79 15.24 0.20
CA ALA A 253 14.45 16.41 -0.38
C ALA A 253 15.98 16.36 -0.24
N ALA A 254 16.51 15.83 0.88
CA ALA A 254 17.95 15.63 1.05
C ALA A 254 18.49 14.57 0.09
N MET A 255 17.82 13.44 -0.08
CA MET A 255 18.20 12.41 -1.06
C MET A 255 18.31 13.00 -2.47
N TRP A 256 17.35 13.84 -2.86
CA TRP A 256 17.36 14.53 -4.15
C TRP A 256 18.44 15.61 -4.30
N ARG A 257 18.90 16.23 -3.19
CA ARG A 257 19.99 17.21 -3.19
C ARG A 257 21.36 16.55 -3.19
N CYS A 258 21.56 15.52 -2.38
CA CYS A 258 22.84 14.80 -2.29
C CYS A 258 23.16 14.04 -3.57
N PHE A 259 22.12 13.54 -4.27
CA PHE A 259 22.27 12.64 -5.41
C PHE A 259 21.35 13.06 -6.58
N PRO A 260 21.49 14.28 -7.12
CA PRO A 260 20.52 14.87 -8.04
C PRO A 260 20.33 14.08 -9.33
N ASP A 261 21.40 13.48 -9.85
CA ASP A 261 21.43 12.82 -11.16
C ASP A 261 21.52 11.28 -11.08
N LEU A 262 21.48 10.71 -9.86
CA LEU A 262 21.67 9.27 -9.68
C LEU A 262 20.33 8.50 -9.63
N PRO A 263 20.28 7.28 -10.18
CA PRO A 263 19.05 6.48 -10.16
C PRO A 263 18.54 6.16 -8.74
N CYS A 264 19.42 6.10 -7.72
CA CYS A 264 19.03 5.90 -6.32
C CYS A 264 18.11 6.98 -5.75
N ALA A 265 18.16 8.20 -6.30
CA ALA A 265 17.33 9.30 -5.84
C ALA A 265 15.97 9.37 -6.55
N GLN A 266 15.74 8.56 -7.59
CA GLN A 266 14.52 8.68 -8.40
C GLN A 266 13.26 8.16 -7.73
N ARG A 267 13.37 7.11 -6.91
CA ARG A 267 12.25 6.45 -6.24
C ARG A 267 12.65 6.20 -4.80
N VAL A 268 12.20 7.07 -3.92
CA VAL A 268 12.57 7.06 -2.50
C VAL A 268 11.33 6.74 -1.69
N ILE A 269 11.42 5.77 -0.78
CA ILE A 269 10.35 5.49 0.18
C ILE A 269 10.93 5.58 1.58
N VAL A 270 10.28 6.35 2.44
CA VAL A 270 10.73 6.59 3.81
C VAL A 270 9.83 5.84 4.78
N TYR A 271 10.43 5.07 5.67
CA TYR A 271 9.77 4.27 6.71
C TYR A 271 10.25 4.71 8.10
N ASP A 272 9.50 4.33 9.14
CA ASP A 272 9.92 4.56 10.52
C ASP A 272 11.20 3.78 10.87
N ALA A 273 12.02 4.32 11.78
CA ALA A 273 13.30 3.74 12.17
C ALA A 273 13.24 2.29 12.70
N ALA A 274 12.07 1.85 13.18
CA ALA A 274 11.85 0.51 13.69
C ALA A 274 11.77 -0.57 12.59
N GLU A 275 11.51 -0.16 11.34
CA GLU A 275 11.26 -1.10 10.24
C GLU A 275 12.54 -1.75 9.71
N ASN A 276 12.47 -3.06 9.46
CA ASN A 276 13.53 -3.78 8.77
C ASN A 276 13.46 -3.52 7.27
N LEU A 277 14.34 -2.66 6.76
CA LEU A 277 14.34 -2.26 5.34
C LEU A 277 14.61 -3.40 4.34
N ARG A 278 14.94 -4.61 4.79
CA ARG A 278 15.13 -5.79 3.92
C ARG A 278 13.88 -6.67 3.77
N ASP A 279 12.86 -6.45 4.60
CA ASP A 279 11.63 -7.22 4.56
C ASP A 279 10.60 -6.57 3.63
N LEU A 280 10.64 -6.94 2.34
CA LEU A 280 9.75 -6.35 1.33
C LEU A 280 8.26 -6.59 1.64
N SER A 281 7.93 -7.71 2.28
CA SER A 281 6.55 -8.07 2.60
C SER A 281 5.99 -7.12 3.66
N ARG A 282 6.74 -6.98 4.76
CA ARG A 282 6.47 -6.02 5.84
C ARG A 282 6.40 -4.58 5.34
N LEU A 283 7.36 -4.13 4.52
CA LEU A 283 7.40 -2.77 4.00
C LEU A 283 6.24 -2.44 3.05
N THR A 284 5.76 -3.43 2.29
CA THR A 284 4.59 -3.27 1.43
C THR A 284 3.33 -3.11 2.26
N TRP A 285 3.15 -3.95 3.28
CA TRP A 285 2.03 -3.87 4.21
C TRP A 285 1.99 -2.55 4.99
N ILE A 286 3.10 -2.15 5.59
CA ILE A 286 3.21 -0.86 6.29
C ILE A 286 2.99 0.31 5.34
N GLY A 287 3.61 0.28 4.16
CA GLY A 287 3.48 1.37 3.19
C GLY A 287 2.02 1.59 2.77
N LEU A 288 1.31 0.53 2.43
CA LEU A 288 -0.09 0.64 1.99
C LEU A 288 -1.06 0.97 3.13
N SER A 289 -0.70 0.61 4.36
CA SER A 289 -1.46 0.98 5.55
C SER A 289 -1.27 2.46 5.91
N HIS A 290 -0.08 3.03 5.71
CA HIS A 290 0.29 4.36 6.22
C HIS A 290 0.10 5.52 5.23
N ILE A 291 -0.21 5.25 3.97
CA ILE A 291 -0.30 6.30 2.94
C ILE A 291 -1.73 6.74 2.62
N ASP A 292 -1.89 8.04 2.42
CA ASP A 292 -2.89 8.69 1.57
C ASP A 292 -2.10 9.27 0.37
N PRO A 293 -2.22 8.70 -0.85
CA PRO A 293 -1.35 9.02 -1.99
C PRO A 293 -1.12 10.52 -2.27
N GLU A 294 -2.15 11.37 -2.24
CA GLU A 294 -2.02 12.80 -2.47
C GLU A 294 -1.26 13.52 -1.33
N ARG A 295 -1.40 13.08 -0.08
CA ARG A 295 -0.65 13.66 1.05
C ARG A 295 0.81 13.22 1.02
N ASP A 296 1.04 11.92 0.84
CA ASP A 296 2.31 11.27 1.17
C ASP A 296 3.21 11.02 -0.04
N VAL A 297 2.69 11.18 -1.26
CA VAL A 297 3.53 11.13 -2.47
C VAL A 297 4.03 12.54 -2.80
N HIS A 298 5.34 12.64 -2.91
CA HIS A 298 6.05 13.86 -3.22
C HIS A 298 6.75 13.73 -4.57
N PHE A 299 6.69 14.79 -5.35
CA PHE A 299 7.37 14.91 -6.63
C PHE A 299 8.45 15.97 -6.58
N ASP A 300 9.49 15.80 -7.38
CA ASP A 300 10.52 16.83 -7.50
C ASP A 300 10.02 18.05 -8.28
N ILE A 301 10.35 19.24 -7.78
CA ILE A 301 10.16 20.49 -8.53
C ILE A 301 11.45 20.74 -9.31
N THR A 302 11.65 19.99 -10.39
CA THR A 302 12.77 20.27 -11.29
C THR A 302 12.40 21.47 -12.16
N LEU A 303 13.26 22.48 -12.24
CA LEU A 303 13.09 23.63 -13.14
C LEU A 303 13.79 23.30 -14.46
N ASP A 304 13.09 23.39 -15.58
CA ASP A 304 13.69 23.43 -16.91
C ASP A 304 14.04 24.86 -17.28
N ASP A 305 15.22 25.06 -17.87
CA ASP A 305 15.53 26.31 -18.57
C ASP A 305 14.83 26.30 -19.93
N HIS A 306 13.81 27.15 -20.05
CA HIS A 306 13.20 27.50 -21.32
C HIS A 306 13.54 28.96 -21.62
N ASP A 307 14.35 29.19 -22.65
CA ASP A 307 14.74 30.53 -23.14
C ASP A 307 15.34 31.43 -22.05
N GLY A 308 16.20 30.87 -21.19
CA GLY A 308 16.86 31.59 -20.09
C GLY A 308 15.96 31.87 -18.88
N MET A 309 14.73 31.35 -18.87
CA MET A 309 13.83 31.38 -17.70
C MET A 309 13.65 29.99 -17.12
N LYS A 310 14.01 29.84 -15.83
CA LYS A 310 13.73 28.64 -15.05
C LYS A 310 12.24 28.49 -14.81
N ARG A 311 11.62 27.47 -15.39
CA ARG A 311 10.20 27.14 -15.21
C ARG A 311 10.05 25.74 -14.62
N PRO A 312 9.09 25.48 -13.73
CA PRO A 312 8.80 24.12 -13.28
C PRO A 312 8.55 23.20 -14.47
N ARG A 313 9.23 22.05 -14.48
CA ARG A 313 8.94 20.97 -15.42
C ARG A 313 7.47 20.62 -15.34
N ARG A 314 6.85 20.40 -16.49
CA ARG A 314 5.48 19.90 -16.57
C ARG A 314 5.35 18.49 -15.98
N HIS A 315 6.43 17.69 -16.01
CA HIS A 315 6.39 16.32 -15.51
C HIS A 315 7.58 16.02 -14.57
N PRO A 316 7.30 15.45 -13.39
CA PRO A 316 8.35 15.09 -12.44
C PRO A 316 9.15 13.87 -12.91
N ARG A 317 10.42 13.81 -12.49
CA ARG A 317 11.30 12.66 -12.76
C ARG A 317 11.51 11.79 -11.53
N ARG A 318 11.25 12.35 -10.35
CA ARG A 318 11.52 11.69 -9.07
C ARG A 318 10.26 11.68 -8.23
N ILE A 319 10.10 10.57 -7.52
CA ILE A 319 9.01 10.32 -6.59
C ILE A 319 9.59 9.95 -5.23
N GLY A 320 9.03 10.55 -4.19
CA GLY A 320 9.26 10.22 -2.80
C GLY A 320 7.95 9.81 -2.17
N VAL A 321 7.95 8.78 -1.32
CA VAL A 321 6.75 8.33 -0.62
C VAL A 321 7.04 8.31 0.89
N ASP A 322 6.20 8.99 1.66
CA ASP A 322 6.26 8.98 3.11
C ASP A 322 5.36 7.86 3.68
N CYS A 323 5.96 6.72 4.04
CA CYS A 323 5.30 5.61 4.71
C CYS A 323 5.45 5.65 6.24
N THR A 324 5.95 6.76 6.80
CA THR A 324 6.10 6.91 8.25
C THR A 324 4.77 7.11 8.95
N THR A 325 4.71 6.74 10.23
CA THR A 325 3.61 7.02 11.14
C THR A 325 3.32 8.52 11.15
N LYS A 326 2.05 8.91 10.96
CA LYS A 326 1.67 10.33 10.91
C LYS A 326 1.43 10.88 12.30
N THR A 327 1.83 12.13 12.48
CA THR A 327 1.72 12.88 13.73
C THR A 327 1.11 14.26 13.46
N ALA A 328 0.77 14.99 14.51
CA ALA A 328 0.33 16.39 14.39
C ALA A 328 1.37 17.29 13.69
N ALA A 329 2.67 16.97 13.80
CA ALA A 329 3.73 17.69 13.10
C ALA A 329 3.68 17.50 11.56
N ASP A 330 3.05 16.43 11.09
CA ASP A 330 2.83 16.16 9.67
C ASP A 330 1.51 16.80 9.17
N GLY A 331 0.80 17.55 10.02
CA GLY A 331 -0.52 18.09 9.73
C GLY A 331 -1.63 17.05 9.80
N PHE A 332 -1.38 15.89 10.41
CA PHE A 332 -2.36 14.82 10.58
C PHE A 332 -3.04 14.93 11.94
N THR A 333 -4.38 14.96 11.95
CA THR A 333 -5.17 15.29 13.15
C THR A 333 -6.00 14.13 13.69
N ARG A 334 -6.14 13.02 12.95
CA ARG A 334 -6.81 11.83 13.47
C ARG A 334 -5.88 11.09 14.42
N GLU A 335 -6.45 10.27 15.30
CA GLU A 335 -5.67 9.33 16.10
C GLU A 335 -4.95 8.35 15.18
N TRP A 336 -3.65 8.13 15.44
CA TRP A 336 -2.87 7.13 14.73
C TRP A 336 -2.94 5.81 15.49
N PRO A 337 -3.42 4.72 14.89
CA PRO A 337 -3.63 3.48 15.61
C PRO A 337 -2.32 2.79 15.94
N THR A 338 -2.36 1.92 16.95
CA THR A 338 -1.27 1.02 17.25
C THR A 338 -1.36 -0.24 16.38
N GLU A 339 -0.21 -0.76 16.00
CA GLU A 339 -0.13 -2.08 15.37
C GLU A 339 -0.55 -3.17 16.37
N GLN A 340 -1.26 -4.18 15.89
CA GLN A 340 -1.62 -5.33 16.70
C GLN A 340 -0.39 -6.16 17.04
N THR A 341 -0.26 -6.52 18.32
CA THR A 341 0.81 -7.39 18.79
C THR A 341 0.23 -8.51 19.64
N TYR A 342 0.83 -9.70 19.55
CA TYR A 342 0.44 -10.85 20.35
C TYR A 342 1.50 -11.10 21.43
N PRO A 343 1.16 -10.98 22.73
CA PRO A 343 2.11 -11.25 23.80
C PRO A 343 2.68 -12.67 23.69
N ALA A 344 4.00 -12.82 23.88
CA ALA A 344 4.69 -14.11 23.70
C ALA A 344 4.06 -15.24 24.53
N ALA A 345 3.60 -14.96 25.75
CA ALA A 345 2.91 -15.93 26.60
C ALA A 345 1.57 -16.42 26.00
N VAL A 346 0.82 -15.54 25.32
CA VAL A 346 -0.43 -15.89 24.63
C VAL A 346 -0.14 -16.78 23.44
N VAL A 347 0.86 -16.41 22.62
CA VAL A 347 1.29 -17.21 21.46
C VAL A 347 1.77 -18.60 21.90
N GLN A 348 2.57 -18.69 22.95
CA GLN A 348 3.03 -19.98 23.50
C GLN A 348 1.86 -20.85 23.95
N ARG A 349 0.88 -20.26 24.65
CA ARG A 349 -0.33 -20.98 25.08
C ARG A 349 -1.16 -21.47 23.89
N ALA A 350 -1.35 -20.63 22.87
CA ALA A 350 -2.06 -20.99 21.65
C ALA A 350 -1.36 -22.17 20.93
N ASN A 351 -0.04 -22.09 20.74
CA ASN A 351 0.75 -23.16 20.14
C ASN A 351 0.68 -24.47 20.93
N ALA A 352 0.65 -24.40 22.27
CA ALA A 352 0.49 -25.59 23.10
C ALA A 352 -0.90 -26.24 22.95
N LEU A 353 -1.95 -25.44 22.73
CA LEU A 353 -3.29 -25.96 22.44
C LEU A 353 -3.36 -26.59 21.05
N LEU A 354 -2.81 -25.92 20.03
CA LEU A 354 -2.77 -26.42 18.66
C LEU A 354 -2.03 -27.76 18.56
N LYS A 355 -0.90 -27.92 19.28
CA LYS A 355 -0.18 -29.20 19.38
C LYS A 355 -1.02 -30.32 19.99
N LYS A 356 -1.82 -30.01 21.02
CA LYS A 356 -2.69 -31.01 21.67
C LYS A 356 -3.78 -31.52 20.73
N VAL A 357 -4.21 -30.71 19.77
CA VAL A 357 -5.23 -31.08 18.77
C VAL A 357 -4.64 -31.52 17.42
N GLY A 358 -3.31 -31.63 17.31
CA GLY A 358 -2.63 -32.10 16.11
C GLY A 358 -2.63 -31.13 14.93
N LEU A 359 -2.78 -29.83 15.18
CA LEU A 359 -2.74 -28.76 14.17
C LEU A 359 -1.35 -28.10 14.03
N LEU A 360 -0.42 -28.44 14.94
CA LEU A 360 1.01 -28.14 14.93
C LEU A 360 1.77 -29.35 15.45
#